data_AF-A0A3M2U2I7-F1
#
_entry.id   AF-A0A3M2U2I7-F1
#
_cell.length_a   1.000
_cell.length_b   1.000
_cell.length_c   1.000
_cell.angle_alpha   90.00
_cell.angle_beta   90.00
_cell.angle_gamma   90.00
#
_symmetry.space_group_name_H-M   'P 1'
#
loop_
_entity.id
_entity.type
_entity.pdbx_description
1 polymer ?
#
loop_
_entity_poly.entity_id
_entity_poly.type
_entity_poly.pdbx_seq_one_letter_code
_entity_poly.pdbx_strand_id
1 'polypeptide(L)' 'MTLLKLLADGAFHSGQVLGESLGVSRSAVWKQLQQLESDLDIEVHKVRGRGYRLATPI' A
#
# COMPACT_ATOMS: atom_id res chain seq x y z
N MET A 1 9.74 -0.34 8.89
CA MET A 1 9.39 0.11 7.52
C MET A 1 8.02 0.77 7.58
N THR A 2 7.70 1.76 6.73
CA THR A 2 6.32 2.29 6.62
C THR A 2 5.69 1.82 5.30
N LEU A 3 4.36 1.76 5.24
CA LEU A 3 3.63 1.37 4.03
C LEU A 3 3.98 2.25 2.82
N LEU A 4 4.10 3.57 3.02
CA LEU A 4 4.48 4.50 1.96
C LEU A 4 5.87 4.18 1.37
N LYS A 5 6.85 3.84 2.22
CA LYS A 5 8.22 3.48 1.75
C LYS A 5 8.24 2.19 0.93
N LEU A 6 7.34 1.25 1.23
CA LEU A 6 7.22 0.02 0.46
C LEU A 6 6.61 0.24 -0.92
N LEU A 7 5.71 1.22 -1.05
CA LEU A 7 5.02 1.52 -2.31
C LEU A 7 5.72 2.60 -3.15
N ALA A 8 6.71 3.30 -2.59
CA ALA A 8 7.43 4.38 -3.25
C ALA A 8 8.16 3.94 -4.53
N ASP A 9 8.45 2.65 -4.68
CA ASP A 9 9.06 2.09 -5.90
C ASP A 9 8.11 2.09 -7.13
N GLY A 10 6.82 2.41 -6.93
CA GLY A 10 5.80 2.42 -7.99
C GLY A 10 5.42 1.02 -8.51
N ALA A 11 5.92 -0.04 -7.89
CA ALA A 11 5.61 -1.42 -8.24
C ALA A 11 4.36 -1.91 -7.52
N PHE A 12 3.76 -3.00 -8.04
CA PHE A 12 2.64 -3.64 -7.37
C PHE A 12 3.13 -4.57 -6.26
N HIS A 13 2.61 -4.35 -5.05
CA HIS A 13 2.87 -5.17 -3.89
C HIS A 13 1.59 -5.82 -3.39
N SER A 14 1.61 -7.12 -3.13
CA SER A 14 0.44 -7.80 -2.59
C SER A 14 0.20 -7.36 -1.13
N GLY A 15 -1.08 -7.31 -0.72
CA GLY A 15 -1.41 -6.98 0.67
C GLY A 15 -0.86 -7.97 1.70
N GLN A 16 -0.51 -9.19 1.26
CA GLN A 16 0.18 -10.18 2.08
C GLN A 16 1.65 -9.77 2.30
N VAL A 17 2.39 -9.50 1.23
CA VAL A 17 3.81 -9.08 1.31
C VAL A 17 3.95 -7.79 2.12
N LEU A 18 3.05 -6.83 1.91
CA LEU A 18 3.01 -5.58 2.68
C LEU A 18 2.73 -5.86 4.16
N GLY A 19 1.79 -6.76 4.46
CA GLY A 19 1.45 -7.15 5.83
C GLY A 19 2.63 -7.83 6.53
N GLU A 20 3.25 -8.80 5.89
CA GLU A 20 4.44 -9.51 6.40
C GLU A 20 5.61 -8.55 6.65
N SER A 21 5.88 -7.64 5.71
CA SER A 21 6.95 -6.63 5.83
C SER A 21 6.72 -5.62 6.96
N LEU A 22 5.46 -5.39 7.32
CA LEU A 22 5.04 -4.45 8.37
C LEU A 22 4.69 -5.15 9.69
N GLY A 23 4.67 -6.48 9.74
CA GLY A 23 4.22 -7.25 10.90
C GLY A 23 2.73 -7.08 11.22
N VAL A 24 1.88 -6.82 10.22
CA VAL A 24 0.44 -6.58 10.37
C VAL A 24 -0.39 -7.47 9.44
N SER A 25 -1.69 -7.57 9.71
CA SER A 25 -2.59 -8.31 8.83
C SER A 25 -2.82 -7.59 7.51
N ARG A 26 -3.20 -8.33 6.47
CA ARG A 26 -3.64 -7.76 5.18
C ARG A 26 -4.77 -6.73 5.35
N SER A 27 -5.68 -6.95 6.29
CA SER A 27 -6.77 -6.00 6.57
C SER A 27 -6.27 -4.71 7.20
N ALA A 28 -5.21 -4.76 8.00
CA ALA A 28 -4.56 -3.56 8.55
C ALA A 28 -3.86 -2.75 7.45
N VAL A 29 -3.21 -3.41 6.48
CA VAL A 29 -2.66 -2.75 5.29
C VAL A 29 -3.76 -1.98 4.55
N TRP A 30 -4.93 -2.60 4.34
CA TRP A 30 -6.06 -1.91 3.69
C TRP A 30 -6.54 -0.67 4.43
N LYS A 31 -6.56 -0.69 5.77
CA LYS A 31 -6.89 0.50 6.58
C LYS A 31 -5.86 1.60 6.43
N GLN A 32 -4.57 1.25 6.47
CA GLN A 32 -3.49 2.23 6.28
C GLN A 32 -3.50 2.82 4.87
N LEU A 33 -3.82 2.03 3.84
CA LEU A 33 -3.98 2.52 2.46
C LEU A 33 -5.07 3.59 2.36
N GLN A 34 -6.26 3.33 2.90
CA GLN A 34 -7.35 4.31 2.94
C GLN A 34 -6.95 5.58 3.71
N GLN A 35 -6.15 5.41 4.77
CA GLN A 35 -5.65 6.53 5.55
C GLN A 35 -4.63 7.36 4.77
N LEU A 36 -3.75 6.73 3.99
CA LEU A 36 -2.83 7.45 3.08
C LEU A 36 -3.61 8.23 2.01
N GLU A 37 -4.66 7.63 1.44
CA GLU A 37 -5.54 8.31 0.48
C GLU A 37 -6.24 9.52 1.11
N SER A 38 -6.70 9.40 2.35
CA SER A 38 -7.48 10.45 3.02
C SER A 38 -6.63 11.56 3.66
N ASP A 39 -5.54 11.20 4.31
CA ASP A 39 -4.73 12.14 5.11
C ASP A 39 -3.67 12.86 4.27
N LEU A 40 -3.21 12.24 3.17
CA LEU A 40 -2.09 12.73 2.36
C LEU A 40 -2.47 13.00 0.89
N ASP A 41 -3.74 12.79 0.51
CA ASP A 41 -4.21 12.93 -0.88
C ASP A 41 -3.38 12.08 -1.88
N ILE A 42 -2.90 10.92 -1.42
CA ILE A 42 -2.08 10.00 -2.22
C ILE A 42 -2.98 8.95 -2.85
N GLU A 43 -3.10 8.98 -4.16
CA GLU A 43 -3.89 7.98 -4.89
C GLU A 43 -3.15 6.62 -4.98
N VAL A 44 -3.89 5.53 -4.70
CA VAL A 44 -3.37 4.15 -4.76
C VAL A 44 -4.14 3.33 -5.79
N HIS A 45 -3.42 2.73 -6.73
CA HIS A 45 -4.01 1.76 -7.65
C HIS A 45 -4.10 0.39 -7.00
N LYS A 46 -5.31 -0.16 -6.91
CA LYS A 46 -5.58 -1.53 -6.44
C LYS A 46 -6.02 -2.42 -7.59
N VAL A 47 -5.35 -3.56 -7.77
CA VAL A 47 -5.72 -4.55 -8.78
C VAL A 47 -5.96 -5.89 -8.09
N ARG A 48 -7.18 -6.42 -8.24
CA ARG A 48 -7.58 -7.71 -7.66
C ARG A 48 -6.63 -8.80 -8.17
N GLY A 49 -6.06 -9.58 -7.25
CA GLY A 49 -5.12 -10.65 -7.56
C GLY A 49 -3.68 -10.20 -7.84
N ARG A 50 -3.40 -8.88 -7.91
CA ARG A 50 -2.06 -8.35 -8.15
C ARG A 50 -1.50 -7.58 -6.95
N GLY A 51 -2.30 -6.69 -6.34
CA GLY A 51 -1.90 -5.92 -5.18
C GLY A 51 -2.16 -4.42 -5.30
N TYR A 52 -1.28 -3.63 -4.69
CA TYR A 52 -1.39 -2.18 -4.52
C TYR A 52 -0.12 -1.50 -5.00
N ARG A 53 -0.25 -0.30 -5.57
CA ARG A 53 0.86 0.59 -5.90
C ARG A 53 0.43 2.05 -5.78
N LEU A 54 1.37 2.98 -5.66
CA LEU A 54 1.05 4.40 -5.82
C LEU A 54 0.64 4.70 -7.27
N ALA A 55 -0.32 5.61 -7.46
CA ALA A 55 -0.69 6.11 -8.78
C ALA A 55 0.49 6.83 -9.43
N THR A 56 1.19 7.64 -8.64
CA THR A 56 2.39 8.39 -9.01
C THR A 56 3.54 7.97 -8.08
N PRO A 57 4.68 7.51 -8.60
CA PRO A 57 5.87 7.28 -7.78
C PRO A 57 6.38 8.60 -7.19
N ILE A 58 6.99 8.53 -6.01
CA ILE A 58 7.48 9.69 -5.24
C ILE A 58 8.95 9.51 -4.93
#